data_AF-A6Q6N3-F1
#
_entry.id   AF-A6Q6N3-F1
#
_cell.length_a   1.000
_cell.length_b   1.000
_cell.length_c   1.000
_cell.angle_alpha   90.00
_cell.angle_beta   90.00
_cell.angle_gamma   90.00
#
_symmetry.space_group_name_H-M   'P 1'
#
loop_
_entity.id
_entity.type
_entity.pdbx_description
1 polymer ?
#
loop_
_entity_poly.entity_id
_entity_poly.type
_entity_poly.pdbx_seq_one_letter_code
_entity_poly.pdbx_strand_id
1 'polypeptide(L)' 'MTENTNRSVFGLNGVTGMLIATVLLLSILVFLTVWGLGVQQHSATNPYDPTPITSNLDNVKEISKDNAQFAFKDAK' A
#
# COMPACT_ATOMS: atom_id res chain seq x y z
N MET A 1 -50.97 -9.33 21.32
CA MET A 1 -50.27 -8.50 20.32
C MET A 1 -48.79 -8.58 20.64
N THR A 2 -47.98 -9.26 19.84
CA THR A 2 -46.52 -9.32 20.08
C THR A 2 -45.89 -8.15 19.33
N GLU A 3 -45.39 -7.16 20.08
CA GLU A 3 -44.73 -5.98 19.52
C GLU A 3 -43.35 -6.35 18.97
N ASN A 4 -43.04 -5.91 17.74
CA ASN A 4 -41.77 -6.21 17.08
C ASN A 4 -40.68 -5.23 17.57
N THR A 5 -39.89 -5.68 18.54
CA THR A 5 -38.75 -4.95 19.13
C THR A 5 -37.52 -4.86 18.21
N ASN A 6 -37.48 -5.58 17.08
CA ASN A 6 -36.37 -5.52 16.11
C ASN A 6 -36.42 -4.28 15.20
N ARG A 7 -37.37 -3.37 15.38
CA ARG A 7 -37.51 -2.16 14.57
C ARG A 7 -36.73 -0.96 15.13
N SER A 8 -35.50 -1.20 15.59
CA SER A 8 -34.61 -0.12 16.02
C SER A 8 -33.75 0.36 14.86
N VAL A 9 -34.21 1.40 14.16
CA VAL A 9 -33.49 2.03 13.03
C VAL A 9 -32.10 2.52 13.45
N PHE A 10 -31.93 2.91 14.72
CA PHE A 10 -30.67 3.35 15.30
C PHE A 10 -29.95 2.27 16.14
N GLY A 11 -30.37 1.01 16.05
CA GLY A 11 -29.64 -0.11 16.62
C GLY A 11 -28.33 -0.39 15.87
N LEU A 12 -27.46 -1.21 16.46
CA LEU A 12 -26.19 -1.62 15.83
C LEU A 12 -26.38 -2.35 14.49
N ASN A 13 -27.50 -3.06 14.30
CA ASN A 13 -27.82 -3.70 13.02
C ASN A 13 -28.54 -2.75 12.03
N GLY A 14 -28.76 -1.50 12.44
CA GLY A 14 -29.42 -0.46 11.64
C GLY A 14 -28.43 0.58 11.11
N VAL A 15 -28.89 1.83 11.01
CA VAL A 15 -28.12 2.95 10.45
C VAL A 15 -26.83 3.19 11.24
N THR A 16 -26.85 3.00 12.56
CA THR A 16 -25.67 3.16 13.41
C THR A 16 -24.54 2.22 13.00
N GLY A 17 -24.83 0.94 12.75
CA GLY A 17 -23.83 -0.02 12.28
C GLY A 17 -23.30 0.30 10.88
N MET A 18 -24.18 0.73 9.98
CA MET A 18 -23.79 1.19 8.64
C MET A 18 -22.82 2.37 8.72
N LEU A 19 -23.08 3.36 9.59
CA LEU A 19 -22.20 4.52 9.76
C LEU A 19 -20.85 4.12 10.33
N ILE A 20 -20.82 3.24 11.34
CA ILE A 20 -19.56 2.72 11.90
C ILE A 20 -18.75 1.99 10.82
N ALA A 21 -19.38 1.10 10.06
CA ALA A 21 -18.73 0.37 8.99
C ALA A 21 -18.19 1.33 7.90
N THR A 22 -18.96 2.35 7.55
CA THR A 22 -18.54 3.36 6.55
C THR A 22 -17.32 4.14 7.04
N VAL A 23 -17.32 4.61 8.28
CA VAL A 23 -16.17 5.32 8.87
C VAL A 23 -14.94 4.41 8.91
N LEU A 24 -15.10 3.14 9.26
CA LEU A 24 -14.01 2.17 9.27
C LEU A 24 -13.44 1.92 7.87
N LEU A 25 -14.29 1.80 6.85
CA LEU A 25 -13.84 1.64 5.47
C LEU A 25 -13.10 2.89 4.97
N LEU A 26 -13.61 4.08 5.30
CA LEU A 26 -12.98 5.34 4.92
C LEU A 26 -11.65 5.56 5.64
N SER A 27 -11.52 5.16 6.91
CA SER A 27 -10.26 5.27 7.63
C SER A 27 -9.18 4.36 7.04
N ILE A 28 -9.54 3.12 6.70
CA ILE A 28 -8.65 2.19 5.99
C ILE A 28 -8.25 2.77 4.63
N LEU A 29 -9.21 3.30 3.87
CA LEU A 29 -8.95 3.90 2.56
C LEU A 29 -7.96 5.07 2.65
N VAL A 30 -8.19 6.01 3.56
CA VAL A 30 -7.31 7.18 3.75
C VAL A 30 -5.91 6.73 4.17
N PHE A 31 -5.82 5.80 5.12
CA PHE A 31 -4.53 5.26 5.58
C PHE A 31 -3.72 4.64 4.43
N LEU A 32 -4.34 3.73 3.67
CA LEU A 32 -3.67 3.06 2.54
C LEU A 32 -3.31 4.04 1.42
N THR A 33 -4.13 5.07 1.19
CA THR A 33 -3.86 6.09 0.18
C THR A 33 -2.64 6.93 0.56
N VAL A 34 -2.59 7.44 1.79
CA VAL A 34 -1.45 8.25 2.27
C VAL A 34 -0.16 7.42 2.29
N TRP A 35 -0.24 6.16 2.73
CA TRP A 35 0.91 5.27 2.69
C TRP A 35 1.38 5.01 1.26
N GLY A 36 0.47 4.69 0.34
CA GLY A 36 0.80 4.49 -1.07
C GLY A 36 1.48 5.70 -1.70
N LEU A 37 0.98 6.91 -1.42
CA LEU A 37 1.63 8.16 -1.86
C LEU A 37 3.02 8.34 -1.25
N GLY A 38 3.20 8.03 0.04
CA GLY A 38 4.50 8.10 0.70
C GLY A 38 5.55 7.17 0.07
N VAL A 39 5.17 5.92 -0.27
CA VAL A 39 6.06 4.98 -0.97
C VAL A 39 6.38 5.50 -2.38
N GLN A 40 5.38 5.97 -3.12
CA GLN A 40 5.59 6.53 -4.46
C GLN A 40 6.53 7.75 -4.42
N GLN A 41 6.33 8.65 -3.48
CA GLN A 41 7.20 9.81 -3.30
C GLN A 41 8.63 9.38 -2.95
N HIS A 42 8.80 8.44 -2.02
CA HIS A 42 10.11 7.94 -1.63
C HIS A 42 10.85 7.30 -2.80
N SER A 43 10.19 6.47 -3.61
CA SER A 43 10.78 5.87 -4.82
C SER A 43 11.09 6.92 -5.90
N ALA A 44 10.27 7.97 -6.02
CA ALA A 44 10.51 9.04 -7.00
C ALA A 44 11.69 9.94 -6.60
N THR A 45 11.90 10.18 -5.30
CA THR A 45 13.01 11.00 -4.80
C THR A 45 14.33 10.24 -4.63
N ASN A 46 14.28 8.92 -4.55
CA ASN A 46 15.45 8.05 -4.41
C ASN A 46 15.53 7.12 -5.63
N PRO A 47 15.88 7.65 -6.82
CA PRO A 47 16.03 6.83 -8.01
C PRO A 47 17.23 5.89 -7.86
N TYR A 48 17.19 4.77 -8.57
CA TYR A 48 18.33 3.84 -8.62
C TYR A 48 19.42 4.35 -9.57
N ASP A 49 20.69 4.09 -9.24
CA ASP A 49 21.82 4.31 -10.13
C ASP A 49 21.89 3.19 -11.19
N PRO A 50 21.76 3.49 -12.49
CA PRO A 50 21.85 2.49 -13.55
C PRO A 50 23.30 2.11 -13.90
N THR A 51 24.30 2.85 -13.43
CA THR A 51 25.72 2.69 -13.80
C THR A 51 26.26 1.27 -13.52
N PRO A 52 25.96 0.62 -12.37
CA PRO A 52 26.45 -0.73 -12.09
C PRO A 52 26.01 -1.79 -13.09
N ILE A 53 24.87 -1.59 -13.75
CA ILE A 53 24.26 -2.54 -14.71
C ILE A 53 24.61 -2.17 -16.15
N THR A 54 24.69 -0.86 -16.45
CA THR A 54 24.86 -0.37 -17.83
C THR A 54 26.31 -0.20 -18.24
N SER A 55 27.23 0.02 -17.30
CA SER A 55 28.64 0.31 -17.61
C SER A 55 29.53 -0.93 -17.68
N ASN A 56 29.12 -2.06 -17.12
CA ASN A 56 29.88 -3.31 -17.17
C ASN A 56 28.94 -4.53 -17.28
N LEU A 57 29.10 -5.29 -18.34
CA LEU A 57 28.29 -6.48 -18.62
C LEU A 57 28.61 -7.66 -17.68
N ASP A 58 29.81 -7.69 -17.06
CA ASP A 58 30.19 -8.71 -16.07
C ASP A 58 29.33 -8.68 -14.80
N ASN A 59 28.69 -7.54 -14.54
CA ASN A 59 27.78 -7.34 -13.41
C ASN A 59 26.36 -7.90 -13.68
N VAL A 60 26.08 -8.37 -14.89
CA VAL A 60 24.79 -8.92 -15.29
C VAL A 60 24.98 -10.30 -15.92
N LYS A 61 24.84 -11.35 -15.11
CA LYS A 61 24.98 -12.74 -15.57
C LYS A 61 23.62 -13.38 -15.79
N GLU A 62 23.47 -14.20 -16.83
CA GLU A 62 22.18 -14.74 -17.27
C GLU A 62 21.41 -15.51 -16.17
N ILE A 63 22.11 -16.26 -15.31
CA ILE A 63 21.52 -16.98 -14.18
C ILE A 63 22.45 -16.90 -12.96
N SER A 64 22.52 -15.73 -12.31
CA SER A 64 23.28 -15.58 -11.06
C SER A 64 22.53 -14.81 -9.98
N LYS A 65 22.64 -15.30 -8.74
CA LYS A 65 22.20 -14.57 -7.54
C LYS A 65 23.05 -13.33 -7.28
N ASP A 66 24.27 -13.31 -7.81
CA ASP A 66 25.20 -12.21 -7.66
C ASP A 66 24.62 -10.91 -8.24
N ASN A 67 23.77 -10.96 -9.26
CA ASN A 67 23.18 -9.77 -9.86
C ASN A 67 22.42 -8.87 -8.87
N ALA A 68 21.88 -9.43 -7.77
CA ALA A 68 21.22 -8.68 -6.71
C ALA A 68 22.14 -7.66 -6.02
N GLN A 69 23.46 -7.86 -6.08
CA GLN A 69 24.43 -6.92 -5.52
C GLN A 69 24.62 -5.66 -6.38
N PHE A 70 24.12 -5.65 -7.62
CA PHE A 70 24.24 -4.53 -8.56
C PHE A 70 22.89 -3.90 -8.91
N ALA A 71 21.78 -4.64 -8.75
CA ALA A 71 20.43 -4.15 -9.00
C ALA A 71 19.92 -3.23 -7.87
N PHE A 72 19.10 -2.25 -8.24
CA PHE A 72 18.34 -1.39 -7.32
C PHE A 72 19.18 -0.71 -6.23
N LYS A 73 20.39 -0.26 -6.60
CA LYS A 73 21.23 0.57 -5.73
C LYS A 73 20.76 2.00 -5.81
N ASP A 74 20.45 2.62 -4.68
CA ASP A 74 20.07 4.03 -4.64
C ASP A 74 21.19 4.90 -5.21
N ALA A 75 20.80 5.88 -6.03
CA ALA A 75 21.73 6.88 -6.53
C ALA A 75 22.23 7.74 -5.36
N LYS A 76 23.55 7.96 -5.30
CA LYS A 76 24.20 8.84 -4.33
C LYS A 76 24.06 10.31 -4.68
#